data_AF-A0A482W5P6-F1
#
_entry.id   AF-A0A482W5P6-F1
#
_cell.length_a   1.000
_cell.length_b   1.000
_cell.length_c   1.000
_cell.angle_alpha   90.00
_cell.angle_beta   90.00
_cell.angle_gamma   90.00
#
_symmetry.space_group_name_H-M   'P 1'
#
loop_
_entity.id
_entity.type
_entity.pdbx_description
1 polymer ?
#
loop_
_entity_poly.entity_id
_entity_poly.type
_entity_poly.pdbx_seq_one_letter_code
_entity_poly.pdbx_strand_id
1 'polypeptide(L)'
;MGMYYNTIIGWALYYLIASFQSELPWTSCHNSWNTRDCRPVTEVLPNSTASSPAREFFEREVLEQYKSDGLNRMGPIKPALALCVFAVFILVYFSLWKGVRSTGKVTSFVVYA
;
A
#
# COMPACT_ATOMS: atom_id res chain seq x y z
N MET A 1 4.78 3.35 -16.56
CA MET A 1 4.51 2.04 -15.90
C MET A 1 5.17 1.92 -14.52
N GLY A 2 6.49 2.07 -14.37
CA GLY A 2 7.19 1.81 -13.09
C GLY A 2 6.68 2.57 -11.86
N MET A 3 6.30 3.85 -12.00
CA MET A 3 5.84 4.65 -10.85
C MET A 3 4.55 4.11 -10.22
N TYR A 4 3.55 3.71 -11.03
CA TYR A 4 2.29 3.16 -10.54
C TYR A 4 2.50 1.83 -9.78
N TYR A 5 3.32 0.94 -10.34
CA TYR A 5 3.65 -0.34 -9.68
C TYR A 5 4.40 -0.12 -8.37
N ASN A 6 5.36 0.81 -8.32
CA ASN A 6 6.07 1.14 -7.10
C ASN A 6 5.14 1.70 -6.01
N THR A 7 4.08 2.44 -6.39
CA THR A 7 3.06 2.90 -5.43
C THR A 7 2.27 1.73 -4.84
N ILE A 8 1.83 0.76 -5.67
CA ILE A 8 1.13 -0.44 -5.18
C ILE A 8 2.03 -1.26 -4.24
N ILE A 9 3.29 -1.45 -4.61
CA ILE A 9 4.27 -2.16 -3.76
C ILE A 9 4.51 -1.39 -2.46
N GLY A 10 4.52 -0.05 -2.52
CA GLY A 10 4.60 0.81 -1.33
C GLY A 10 3.42 0.61 -0.37
N TRP A 11 2.20 0.48 -0.88
CA TRP A 11 1.04 0.10 -0.07
C TRP A 11 1.23 -1.29 0.54
N ALA A 12 1.65 -2.29 -0.25
CA ALA A 12 1.90 -3.64 0.26
C ALA A 12 2.96 -3.66 1.37
N LEU A 13 4.04 -2.89 1.24
CA LEU A 13 5.07 -2.75 2.28
C LEU A 13 4.51 -2.11 3.56
N TYR A 14 3.66 -1.10 3.43
CA TYR A 14 2.99 -0.47 4.57
C TYR A 14 2.11 -1.47 5.32
N TYR A 15 1.29 -2.25 4.61
CA TYR A 15 0.49 -3.33 5.20
C TYR A 15 1.34 -4.44 5.81
N LEU A 16 2.47 -4.79 5.18
CA LEU A 16 3.40 -5.77 5.72
C LEU A 16 3.95 -5.32 7.09
N ILE A 17 4.40 -4.06 7.19
CA ILE A 17 4.90 -3.52 8.47
C ILE A 17 3.78 -3.48 9.51
N ALA A 18 2.58 -3.05 9.13
CA ALA A 18 1.43 -3.00 10.02
C ALA A 18 0.96 -4.41 10.48
N SER A 19 1.30 -5.47 9.74
CA SER A 19 0.95 -6.84 10.10
C SER A 19 1.75 -7.42 11.27
N PHE A 20 2.85 -6.78 11.68
CA PHE A 20 3.63 -7.19 12.86
C PHE A 20 2.99 -6.77 14.19
N GLN A 21 1.84 -6.11 14.16
CA GLN A 21 1.07 -5.78 15.37
C GLN A 21 0.29 -7.00 15.88
N SER A 22 0.11 -7.10 17.20
CA SER A 22 -0.61 -8.22 17.84
C SER A 22 -2.09 -8.29 17.46
N GLU A 23 -2.70 -7.13 17.22
CA GLU A 23 -4.05 -6.98 16.68
C GLU A 23 -3.95 -6.12 15.42
N LEU A 24 -4.63 -6.54 14.35
CA LEU A 24 -4.51 -5.89 13.05
C LEU A 24 -5.40 -4.63 13.02
N PRO A 25 -4.89 -3.46 12.58
CA PRO A 25 -5.65 -2.22 12.67
C PRO A 25 -6.88 -2.18 11.76
N TRP A 26 -6.97 -3.08 10.77
CA TRP A 26 -8.11 -3.23 9.86
C TRP A 26 -9.14 -4.29 10.30
N THR A 27 -9.00 -4.90 11.48
CA THR A 27 -9.99 -5.87 12.00
C THR A 27 -11.03 -5.22 12.90
N SER A 28 -10.70 -4.11 13.56
CA SER A 28 -11.59 -3.44 14.52
C SER A 28 -12.12 -2.11 13.98
N CYS A 29 -13.36 -1.78 14.35
CA CYS A 29 -13.95 -0.47 14.07
C CYS A 29 -13.58 0.60 15.12
N HIS A 30 -12.86 0.24 16.18
CA HIS A 30 -12.57 1.12 17.32
C HIS A 30 -11.25 1.91 17.14
N ASN A 31 -11.14 2.64 16.03
CA ASN A 31 -9.96 3.43 15.69
C ASN A 31 -10.33 4.90 15.39
N SER A 32 -9.37 5.82 15.51
CA SER A 32 -9.60 7.26 15.35
C SER A 32 -10.03 7.67 13.93
N TRP A 33 -9.72 6.85 12.93
CA TRP A 33 -10.04 7.09 11.53
C TRP A 33 -11.42 6.58 11.09
N ASN A 34 -12.08 5.75 11.90
CA ASN A 34 -13.32 5.09 11.50
C ASN A 34 -14.55 5.99 11.65
N THR A 35 -15.52 5.78 10.78
CA THR A 35 -16.84 6.45 10.80
C THR A 35 -17.83 5.71 11.69
N ARG A 36 -18.95 6.36 11.98
CA ARG A 36 -20.12 5.74 12.63
C ARG A 36 -20.74 4.60 11.82
N ASP A 37 -20.46 4.55 10.52
CA ASP A 37 -20.93 3.54 9.59
C ASP A 37 -20.01 2.30 9.51
N CYS A 38 -18.88 2.30 10.23
CA CYS A 38 -18.00 1.15 10.30
C CYS A 38 -18.68 0.01 11.06
N ARG A 39 -18.78 -1.17 10.43
CA ARG A 39 -19.30 -2.38 11.06
C ARG A 39 -18.39 -3.57 10.84
N PRO A 40 -18.14 -4.40 11.87
CA PRO A 40 -17.39 -5.64 11.69
C PRO A 40 -18.16 -6.57 10.76
N VAL A 41 -17.42 -7.35 9.96
CA VAL A 41 -17.97 -8.25 8.92
C VAL A 41 -18.95 -9.29 9.50
N THR A 42 -18.89 -9.56 10.79
CA THR A 42 -19.75 -10.49 11.51
C THR A 42 -21.19 -9.99 11.71
N GLU A 43 -21.43 -8.67 11.63
CA GLU A 43 -22.78 -8.09 11.78
C GLU A 43 -23.42 -7.81 10.42
N VAL A 44 -24.16 -8.79 9.88
CA VAL A 44 -24.97 -8.61 8.67
C VAL A 44 -26.22 -7.79 9.02
N LEU A 45 -26.16 -6.47 8.89
CA LEU A 45 -27.36 -5.63 8.93
C LEU A 45 -27.94 -5.45 7.51
N PRO A 46 -29.27 -5.52 7.34
CA PRO A 46 -29.95 -5.36 6.06
C PRO A 46 -29.98 -3.91 5.52
N ASN A 47 -29.25 -2.98 6.15
CA ASN A 47 -29.22 -1.58 5.77
C ASN A 47 -27.90 -1.25 5.05
N SER A 48 -28.01 -0.92 3.76
CA SER A 48 -26.95 -1.02 2.75
C SER A 48 -25.84 0.03 2.82
N THR A 49 -25.66 0.72 3.96
CA THR A 49 -24.68 1.81 4.13
C THR A 49 -23.51 1.44 5.04
N ALA A 50 -23.43 0.20 5.52
CA ALA A 50 -22.33 -0.25 6.37
C ALA A 50 -21.01 -0.40 5.58
N SER A 51 -19.93 0.18 6.10
CA SER A 51 -18.57 0.02 5.56
C SER A 51 -17.77 -0.96 6.42
N SER A 52 -16.96 -1.80 5.79
CA SER A 52 -16.10 -2.74 6.51
C SER A 52 -14.87 -2.01 7.10
N PRO A 53 -14.34 -2.46 8.25
CA PRO A 53 -13.16 -1.85 8.87
C PRO A 53 -11.94 -1.86 7.95
N ALA A 54 -11.80 -2.90 7.12
CA ALA A 54 -10.73 -2.99 6.13
C ALA A 54 -10.85 -1.94 5.01
N ARG A 55 -12.07 -1.63 4.58
CA ARG A 55 -12.32 -0.59 3.57
C ARG A 55 -12.04 0.79 4.14
N GLU A 56 -12.54 1.07 5.34
CA GLU A 56 -12.27 2.35 6.03
C GLU A 56 -10.78 2.55 6.31
N PHE A 57 -10.07 1.50 6.73
CA PHE A 57 -8.63 1.58 6.91
C PHE A 57 -7.91 1.97 5.62
N PHE A 58 -8.28 1.39 4.48
CA PHE A 58 -7.64 1.76 3.20
C PHE A 58 -7.97 3.19 2.76
N GLU A 59 -9.25 3.57 2.79
CA GLU A 59 -9.70 4.87 2.26
C GLU A 59 -9.34 6.04 3.17
N ARG A 60 -9.37 5.84 4.50
CA ARG A 60 -9.21 6.91 5.49
C ARG A 60 -7.85 6.94 6.15
N GLU A 61 -7.25 5.80 6.45
CA GLU A 61 -5.89 5.78 6.97
C GLU A 61 -4.87 5.73 5.85
N VAL A 62 -4.88 4.70 5.01
CA VAL A 62 -3.79 4.50 4.05
C VAL A 62 -3.79 5.63 3.03
N LEU A 63 -4.92 5.89 2.37
CA LEU A 63 -5.03 6.89 1.30
C LEU A 63 -5.34 8.31 1.78
N GLU A 64 -5.97 8.46 2.94
CA GLU A 64 -6.53 9.74 3.43
C GLU A 64 -7.38 10.49 2.38
N GLN A 65 -8.11 9.75 1.54
CA GLN A 65 -8.79 10.31 0.36
C GLN A 65 -9.87 11.33 0.75
N TYR A 66 -10.50 11.18 1.92
CA TYR A 66 -11.52 12.10 2.43
C TYR A 66 -11.02 13.53 2.67
N LYS A 67 -9.69 13.76 2.73
CA LYS A 67 -9.10 15.09 2.84
C LYS A 67 -8.99 15.83 1.50
N SER A 68 -9.37 15.18 0.40
CA SER A 68 -9.27 15.71 -0.97
C SER A 68 -10.65 15.85 -1.60
N ASP A 69 -10.95 17.00 -2.19
CA ASP A 69 -12.22 17.27 -2.91
C ASP A 69 -12.18 16.78 -4.38
N GLY A 70 -11.45 15.69 -4.64
CA GLY A 70 -11.28 15.09 -5.97
C GLY A 70 -10.04 15.56 -6.74
N LEU A 71 -10.04 15.36 -8.07
CA LEU A 71 -8.85 15.54 -8.93
C LEU A 71 -8.35 16.99 -9.00
N ASN A 72 -9.24 17.97 -8.81
CA ASN A 72 -8.88 19.40 -8.84
C ASN A 72 -8.14 19.87 -7.58
N ARG A 73 -8.28 19.14 -6.47
CA ARG A 73 -7.67 19.50 -5.18
C ARG A 73 -7.19 18.24 -4.46
N MET A 74 -6.05 17.75 -4.92
CA MET A 74 -5.31 16.68 -4.23
C MET A 74 -4.86 17.22 -2.87
N GLY A 75 -5.28 16.56 -1.80
CA GLY A 75 -4.95 16.91 -0.42
C GLY A 75 -3.46 16.75 -0.11
N PRO A 76 -3.05 16.97 1.15
CA PRO A 76 -1.66 16.84 1.56
C PRO A 76 -1.17 15.40 1.40
N ILE A 77 0.12 15.24 1.09
CA ILE A 77 0.74 13.92 0.93
C ILE A 77 0.98 13.26 2.30
N LYS A 78 0.54 12.00 2.47
CA LYS A 78 0.82 11.23 3.69
C LYS A 78 2.31 10.89 3.76
N PRO A 79 3.07 11.37 4.76
CA PRO A 79 4.52 11.20 4.81
C PRO A 79 4.92 9.73 4.99
N ALA A 80 4.13 8.93 5.71
CA ALA A 80 4.39 7.51 5.89
C ALA A 80 4.37 6.74 4.55
N LEU A 81 3.41 7.04 3.68
CA LEU A 81 3.35 6.45 2.33
C LEU A 81 4.52 6.89 1.47
N ALA A 82 4.88 8.18 1.52
CA ALA A 82 6.03 8.69 0.78
C ALA A 82 7.34 7.99 1.19
N LEU A 83 7.53 7.74 2.49
CA LEU A 83 8.68 6.97 3.00
C LEU A 83 8.64 5.50 2.57
N CYS A 84 7.47 4.85 2.59
CA CYS A 84 7.34 3.47 2.10
C CYS A 84 7.70 3.36 0.62
N VAL A 85 7.22 4.29 -0.22
CA VAL A 85 7.56 4.32 -1.65
C VAL A 85 9.05 4.58 -1.86
N PHE A 86 9.64 5.50 -1.10
CA PHE A 86 11.09 5.75 -1.14
C PHE A 86 11.91 4.50 -0.77
N ALA A 87 11.49 3.75 0.25
CA ALA A 87 12.11 2.48 0.62
C ALA A 87 12.03 1.44 -0.51
N VAL A 88 10.88 1.34 -1.21
CA VAL A 88 10.73 0.47 -2.38
C VAL A 88 11.72 0.86 -3.50
N PHE A 89 11.86 2.16 -3.77
CA PHE A 89 12.85 2.63 -4.75
C PHE A 89 14.28 2.23 -4.37
N ILE A 90 14.64 2.35 -3.09
CA ILE A 90 15.96 1.91 -2.59
C ILE A 90 16.15 0.40 -2.77
N LEU A 91 15.15 -0.42 -2.41
CA LEU A 91 15.21 -1.88 -2.54
C LEU A 91 15.37 -2.31 -4.00
N VAL A 92 14.60 -1.71 -4.91
CA VAL A 92 14.72 -1.97 -6.35
C VAL A 92 16.05 -1.48 -6.90
N TYR A 93 16.54 -0.32 -6.45
CA TYR A 93 17.85 0.19 -6.87
C TYR A 93 18.98 -0.77 -6.47
N PHE A 94 18.99 -1.26 -5.21
CA PHE A 94 19.99 -2.22 -4.76
C PHE A 94 19.90 -3.58 -5.44
N SER A 95 18.69 -4.08 -5.73
CA SER A 95 18.53 -5.36 -6.43
C SER A 95 19.04 -5.29 -7.87
N LEU A 96 18.81 -4.16 -8.56
CA LEU A 96 19.33 -3.92 -9.89
C LEU A 96 20.85 -3.67 -9.89
N TRP A 97 21.37 -2.92 -8.91
CA TRP A 97 22.81 -2.65 -8.83
C TRP A 97 23.64 -3.95 -8.73
N LYS A 98 23.17 -4.96 -7.97
CA LYS A 98 23.84 -6.27 -7.95
C LYS A 98 23.53 -7.16 -9.16
N GLY A 99 22.39 -6.98 -9.84
CA GLY A 99 21.90 -7.88 -10.89
C GLY A 99 22.56 -7.74 -12.27
N VAL A 100 23.05 -6.56 -12.66
CA VAL A 100 23.49 -6.33 -14.05
C VAL A 100 24.89 -6.89 -14.36
N ARG A 101 25.67 -7.28 -13.34
CA ARG A 101 27.03 -7.84 -13.56
C ARG A 101 27.06 -9.28 -14.08
N SER A 102 25.95 -10.01 -14.09
CA SER A 102 25.91 -11.43 -14.53
C SER A 102 25.10 -11.70 -15.80
N THR A 103 24.31 -10.75 -16.28
CA THR A 103 23.43 -10.98 -17.46
C THR A 103 24.23 -11.06 -18.76
N GLY A 104 25.29 -10.27 -18.91
CA GLY A 104 26.11 -10.25 -20.13
C GLY A 104 27.00 -11.49 -20.35
N LYS A 105 27.35 -12.22 -19.29
CA LYS A 105 28.17 -13.44 -19.40
C LYS A 105 27.36 -14.64 -19.92
N VAL A 106 26.10 -14.75 -19.53
CA VAL A 106 25.25 -15.91 -19.90
C VAL A 106 24.73 -15.79 -21.34
N THR A 107 24.40 -14.57 -21.79
CA THR A 107 24.00 -14.33 -23.19
C THR A 107 25.11 -14.63 -24.19
N SER A 108 26.38 -14.35 -23.84
CA SER A 108 27.51 -14.69 -24.72
C SER A 108 27.82 -16.20 -24.75
N PHE A 109 27.31 -17.00 -23.82
CA PHE A 109 27.48 -18.46 -23.87
C PHE A 109 26.36 -19.14 -24.63
N VAL A 110 25.13 -18.62 -24.54
CA VAL A 110 23.95 -19.16 -25.25
C VAL A 110 23.98 -18.84 -26.76
N VAL A 111 24.59 -17.73 -27.17
CA VAL A 111 24.67 -17.34 -28.60
C VAL A 111 25.83 -18.02 -29.34
N TYR A 112 26.81 -18.57 -28.63
CA TYR A 112 27.99 -19.24 -29.20
C TYR A 112 28.07 -20.75 -28.88
N ALA A 113 26.97 -21.34 -28.42
CA ALA A 113 26.77 -22.78 -28.26
C ALA A 113 25.85 -23.35 -29.34
#